data_AF-A0A1E4UZS1-F1
#
_entry.id   AF-A0A1E4UZS1-F1
#
_cell.length_a   1.000
_cell.length_b   1.000
_cell.length_c   1.000
_cell.angle_alpha   90.00
_cell.angle_beta   90.00
_cell.angle_gamma   90.00
#
_symmetry.space_group_name_H-M   'P 1'
#
loop_
_entity.id
_entity.type
_entity.pdbx_description
1 polymer ?
#
loop_
_entity_poly.entity_id
_entity_poly.type
_entity_poly.pdbx_seq_one_letter_code
_entity_poly.pdbx_strand_id
1 'polypeptide(L)'
;MELDEKIESLLSIALSPFYSQWEFWIGLAVGIVGVFFSVLAFVEAKKAKEAAVGAAVTIKMQSLTIELTEIAQKLDKLDYHIDFHEARDLLNESSRRLIRILAPFQDREQLAKLKQELGIVVLNAMTALENIRPEGGAVLSPNVVYFAMQLHFSNISNLTAEVTGVFERSSIEAV
;
A
#
# COMPACT_ATOMS: atom_id res chain seq x y z
N MET A 1 -50.90 0.10 64.36
CA MET A 1 -51.34 1.31 63.64
C MET A 1 -50.23 1.89 62.78
N GLU A 2 -49.17 2.53 63.31
CA GLU A 2 -48.09 3.06 62.44
C GLU A 2 -47.34 1.99 61.63
N LEU A 3 -47.19 0.78 62.18
CA LEU A 3 -46.51 -0.32 61.48
C LEU A 3 -47.37 -0.90 60.35
N ASP A 4 -48.67 -1.01 60.58
CA ASP A 4 -49.63 -1.57 59.61
C ASP A 4 -49.82 -0.61 58.42
N GLU A 5 -49.91 0.69 58.66
CA GLU A 5 -49.96 1.71 57.60
C GLU A 5 -48.68 1.75 56.76
N LYS A 6 -47.50 1.57 57.38
CA LYS A 6 -46.23 1.48 56.64
C LYS A 6 -46.14 0.21 55.80
N ILE A 7 -46.64 -0.92 56.31
CA ILE A 7 -46.65 -2.18 55.57
C ILE A 7 -47.64 -2.11 54.39
N GLU A 8 -48.82 -1.53 54.57
CA GLU A 8 -49.79 -1.31 53.48
C GLU A 8 -49.27 -0.30 52.42
N SER A 9 -48.59 0.75 52.86
CA SER A 9 -47.92 1.70 51.96
C SER A 9 -46.85 1.02 51.10
N LEU A 10 -45.99 0.18 51.70
CA LEU A 10 -44.96 -0.55 50.96
C LEU A 10 -45.55 -1.63 50.03
N LEU A 11 -46.61 -2.31 50.45
CA LEU A 11 -47.34 -3.28 49.62
C LEU A 11 -48.03 -2.62 48.42
N SER A 12 -48.62 -1.44 48.59
CA SER A 12 -49.27 -0.72 47.49
C SER A 12 -48.27 -0.17 46.46
N ILE A 13 -47.08 0.26 46.90
CA ILE A 13 -45.98 0.65 46.01
C ILE A 13 -45.44 -0.58 45.26
N ALA A 14 -45.27 -1.71 45.95
CA ALA A 14 -44.77 -2.96 45.35
C ALA A 14 -45.77 -3.62 44.37
N LEU A 15 -47.07 -3.43 44.59
CA LEU A 15 -48.14 -3.89 43.69
C LEU A 15 -48.44 -2.89 42.57
N SER A 16 -47.89 -1.68 42.62
CA SER A 16 -48.06 -0.71 41.54
C SER A 16 -47.38 -1.21 40.26
N PRO A 17 -48.05 -1.16 39.10
CA PRO A 17 -47.43 -1.60 37.87
C PRO A 17 -46.23 -0.71 37.54
N PHE A 18 -45.06 -1.30 37.28
CA PHE A 18 -43.80 -0.58 37.06
C PHE A 18 -43.88 0.50 35.96
N TYR A 19 -44.77 0.32 34.97
CA TYR A 19 -45.01 1.31 33.90
C TYR A 19 -45.78 2.56 34.34
N SER A 20 -46.32 2.59 35.56
CA SER A 20 -47.02 3.75 36.11
C SER A 20 -46.06 4.77 36.74
N GLN A 21 -44.82 4.37 37.01
CA GLN A 21 -43.79 5.24 37.57
C GLN A 21 -43.15 6.07 36.46
N TRP A 22 -42.94 7.37 36.71
CA TRP A 22 -42.34 8.29 35.74
C TRP A 22 -40.90 7.91 35.36
N GLU A 23 -40.18 7.31 36.31
CA GLU A 23 -38.81 6.78 36.15
C GLU A 23 -38.73 5.72 35.04
N PHE A 24 -39.75 4.89 34.88
CA PHE A 24 -39.81 3.88 33.81
C PHE A 24 -39.82 4.55 32.43
N TRP A 25 -40.62 5.59 32.23
CA TRP A 25 -40.72 6.29 30.94
C TRP A 25 -39.45 7.06 30.61
N ILE A 26 -38.79 7.67 31.61
CA ILE A 26 -37.48 8.30 31.44
C ILE A 26 -36.44 7.25 31.03
N GLY A 27 -36.37 6.12 31.75
CA GLY A 27 -35.45 5.02 31.43
C GLY A 27 -35.69 4.43 30.05
N LEU A 28 -36.95 4.25 29.65
CA LEU A 28 -37.35 3.79 28.32
C LEU A 28 -36.92 4.79 27.24
N ALA A 29 -37.18 6.09 27.44
CA ALA A 29 -36.79 7.13 26.48
C ALA A 29 -35.26 7.20 26.31
N VAL A 30 -34.51 7.19 27.41
CA VAL A 30 -33.04 7.16 27.39
C VAL A 30 -32.53 5.88 26.73
N GLY A 31 -33.14 4.73 26.99
CA GLY A 31 -32.79 3.45 26.37
C GLY A 31 -33.00 3.46 24.85
N ILE A 32 -34.15 3.96 24.37
CA ILE A 32 -34.44 4.10 22.94
C ILE A 32 -33.42 5.04 22.27
N VAL A 33 -33.14 6.18 22.90
CA VAL A 33 -32.14 7.14 22.39
C VAL A 33 -30.75 6.50 22.36
N GLY A 34 -30.38 5.74 23.39
CA GLY A 34 -29.10 5.03 23.45
C GLY A 34 -28.94 3.99 22.34
N VAL A 35 -29.97 3.17 22.09
CA VAL A 35 -29.97 2.20 20.98
C VAL A 35 -29.87 2.93 19.64
N PHE A 36 -30.62 4.02 19.46
CA PHE A 36 -30.57 4.83 18.25
C PHE A 36 -29.16 5.38 17.97
N PHE A 37 -28.52 6.00 18.97
CA PHE A 37 -27.15 6.49 18.83
C PHE A 37 -26.14 5.36 18.63
N SER A 38 -26.33 4.19 19.26
CA SER A 38 -25.46 3.04 19.06
C SER A 38 -25.50 2.53 17.62
N VAL A 39 -26.68 2.51 16.99
CA VAL A 39 -26.83 2.12 15.58
C VAL A 39 -26.15 3.14 14.66
N LEU A 40 -26.35 4.43 14.90
CA LEU A 40 -25.67 5.49 14.13
C LEU A 40 -24.15 5.39 14.26
N ALA A 41 -23.63 5.20 15.47
CA ALA A 41 -22.20 5.04 15.72
C ALA A 41 -21.63 3.81 14.99
N PHE A 42 -22.38 2.71 14.92
CA PHE A 42 -21.95 1.51 14.20
C PHE A 42 -21.86 1.74 12.69
N VAL A 43 -22.84 2.43 12.10
CA VAL A 43 -22.81 2.79 10.68
C VAL A 43 -21.64 3.71 10.36
N GLU A 44 -21.41 4.71 11.21
CA GLU A 44 -20.29 5.66 11.02
C GLU A 44 -18.94 4.96 11.18
N ALA A 45 -18.79 4.08 12.17
CA ALA A 45 -17.59 3.28 12.35
C ALA A 45 -17.31 2.37 11.14
N LYS A 46 -18.35 1.80 10.52
CA LYS A 46 -18.19 0.97 9.31
C LYS A 46 -17.69 1.82 8.13
N LYS A 47 -18.28 3.00 7.90
CA LYS A 47 -17.83 3.93 6.86
C LYS A 47 -16.39 4.38 7.09
N ALA A 48 -16.05 4.74 8.33
CA ALA A 48 -14.69 5.12 8.69
C ALA A 48 -13.69 3.99 8.44
N LYS A 49 -14.06 2.74 8.74
CA LYS A 49 -13.24 1.56 8.45
C LYS A 49 -13.03 1.35 6.95
N GLU A 50 -14.08 1.46 6.15
CA GLU A 50 -14.00 1.33 4.68
C GLU A 50 -13.09 2.43 4.09
N ALA A 51 -13.26 3.67 4.51
CA ALA A 51 -12.41 4.79 4.10
C ALA A 51 -10.94 4.59 4.51
N ALA A 52 -10.69 4.08 5.72
CA ALA A 52 -9.34 3.80 6.20
C ALA A 52 -8.67 2.67 5.41
N VAL A 53 -9.42 1.62 5.02
CA VAL A 53 -8.91 0.54 4.17
C VAL A 53 -8.54 1.06 2.78
N GLY A 54 -9.41 1.88 2.17
CA GLY A 54 -9.11 2.54 0.90
C GLY A 54 -7.85 3.38 0.98
N ALA A 55 -7.75 4.24 1.99
CA ALA A 55 -6.56 5.06 2.24
C ALA A 55 -5.28 4.22 2.45
N ALA A 56 -5.36 3.09 3.17
CA ALA A 56 -4.23 2.21 3.39
C ALA A 56 -3.71 1.58 2.09
N VAL A 57 -4.61 1.20 1.17
CA VAL A 57 -4.23 0.70 -0.15
C VAL A 57 -3.54 1.80 -0.96
N THR A 58 -4.10 3.01 -0.97
CA THR A 58 -3.52 4.16 -1.69
C THR A 58 -2.12 4.51 -1.18
N ILE A 59 -1.93 4.58 0.15
CA ILE A 59 -0.61 4.85 0.76
C ILE A 59 0.40 3.77 0.35
N LYS A 60 -0.01 2.50 0.34
CA LYS A 60 0.85 1.40 -0.11
C LYS A 60 1.25 1.57 -1.57
N MET A 61 0.32 1.92 -2.47
CA MET A 61 0.63 2.15 -3.87
C MET A 61 1.54 3.36 -4.08
N GLN A 62 1.35 4.45 -3.33
CA GLN A 62 2.24 5.61 -3.36
C GLN A 62 3.66 5.26 -2.89
N SER A 63 3.79 4.48 -1.82
CA SER A 63 5.10 4.02 -1.36
C SER A 63 5.83 3.21 -2.43
N LEU A 64 5.12 2.33 -3.14
CA LEU A 64 5.71 1.56 -4.25
C LEU A 64 6.09 2.46 -5.43
N THR A 65 5.25 3.45 -5.74
CA THR A 65 5.50 4.44 -6.80
C THR A 65 6.76 5.27 -6.53
N ILE A 66 6.97 5.68 -5.27
CA ILE A 66 8.19 6.36 -4.84
C ILE A 66 9.41 5.46 -5.05
N GLU A 67 9.36 4.20 -4.60
CA GLU A 67 10.48 3.27 -4.80
C GLU A 67 10.80 3.05 -6.29
N LEU A 68 9.78 2.95 -7.16
CA LEU A 68 9.97 2.82 -8.61
C LEU A 68 10.57 4.08 -9.23
N THR A 69 10.11 5.25 -8.81
CA THR A 69 10.62 6.54 -9.28
C THR A 69 12.10 6.73 -8.90
N GLU A 70 12.48 6.33 -7.69
CA GLU A 70 13.90 6.33 -7.28
C GLU A 70 14.76 5.43 -8.17
N ILE A 71 14.27 4.24 -8.52
CA ILE A 71 14.99 3.30 -9.39
C ILE A 71 15.15 3.91 -10.79
N ALA A 72 14.08 4.44 -11.38
CA ALA A 72 14.14 5.10 -12.69
C ALA A 72 15.13 6.28 -12.69
N GLN A 73 15.06 7.16 -11.68
CA GLN A 73 15.98 8.29 -11.56
C GLN A 73 17.45 7.88 -11.40
N LYS A 74 17.73 6.80 -10.65
CA LYS A 74 19.09 6.27 -10.52
C LYS A 74 19.61 5.75 -11.87
N LEU A 75 18.78 5.07 -12.65
CA LEU A 75 19.15 4.54 -13.97
C LEU A 75 19.32 5.62 -15.03
N ASP A 76 18.54 6.69 -14.97
CA ASP A 76 18.64 7.83 -15.89
C ASP A 76 19.89 8.68 -15.65
N LYS A 77 20.39 8.74 -14.41
CA LYS A 77 21.58 9.52 -14.02
C LYS A 77 22.87 8.74 -14.17
N LEU A 78 23.02 8.05 -15.31
CA LEU A 78 24.24 7.29 -15.59
C LEU A 78 25.44 8.22 -15.75
N ASP A 79 26.48 8.05 -14.92
CA ASP A 79 27.74 8.79 -15.06
C ASP A 79 28.47 8.33 -16.32
N TYR A 80 28.98 9.29 -17.09
CA TYR A 80 29.81 9.02 -18.26
C TYR A 80 31.07 8.21 -17.92
N HIS A 81 31.61 8.40 -16.72
CA HIS A 81 32.82 7.72 -16.23
C HIS A 81 32.52 6.48 -15.38
N ILE A 82 31.28 5.96 -15.41
CA ILE A 82 30.89 4.81 -14.60
C ILE A 82 31.83 3.62 -14.82
N ASP A 83 32.28 3.02 -13.72
CA ASP A 83 33.11 1.82 -13.79
C ASP A 83 32.27 0.53 -13.90
N PHE A 84 32.93 -0.58 -14.21
CA PHE A 84 32.25 -1.88 -14.35
C PHE A 84 31.55 -2.32 -13.05
N HIS A 85 32.18 -2.07 -11.90
CA HIS A 85 31.67 -2.50 -10.60
C HIS A 85 30.43 -1.69 -10.19
N GLU A 86 30.48 -0.38 -10.38
CA GLU A 86 29.37 0.56 -10.18
C GLU A 86 28.19 0.20 -11.07
N ALA A 87 28.42 -0.02 -12.37
CA ALA A 87 27.35 -0.42 -13.30
C ALA A 87 26.73 -1.76 -12.91
N ARG A 88 27.55 -2.72 -12.49
CA ARG A 88 27.09 -4.04 -12.02
C ARG A 88 26.26 -3.93 -10.75
N ASP A 89 26.73 -3.15 -9.79
CA ASP A 89 26.08 -3.02 -8.50
C ASP A 89 24.76 -2.23 -8.64
N LEU A 90 24.74 -1.19 -9.49
CA LEU A 90 23.52 -0.47 -9.86
C LEU A 90 22.49 -1.39 -10.53
N LEU A 91 22.91 -2.20 -11.51
CA LEU A 91 22.04 -3.16 -12.20
C LEU A 91 21.48 -4.20 -11.22
N ASN A 92 22.33 -4.74 -10.36
CA ASN A 92 21.94 -5.76 -9.37
C ASN A 92 21.00 -5.21 -8.30
N GLU A 93 21.24 -3.99 -7.80
CA GLU A 93 20.37 -3.33 -6.84
C GLU A 93 19.00 -3.07 -7.48
N SER A 94 18.99 -2.45 -8.65
CA SER A 94 17.78 -2.08 -9.38
C SER A 94 16.94 -3.30 -9.72
N SER A 95 17.56 -4.35 -10.28
CA SER A 95 16.92 -5.62 -10.60
C SER A 95 16.27 -6.28 -9.38
N ARG A 96 17.00 -6.38 -8.25
CA ARG A 96 16.45 -6.97 -7.02
C ARG A 96 15.27 -6.19 -6.47
N ARG A 97 15.36 -4.84 -6.46
CA ARG A 97 14.26 -3.99 -6.00
C ARG A 97 13.03 -4.12 -6.90
N LEU A 98 13.22 -4.10 -8.22
CA LEU A 98 12.13 -4.27 -9.20
C LEU A 98 11.42 -5.62 -9.04
N ILE A 99 12.18 -6.72 -8.93
CA ILE A 99 11.62 -8.05 -8.71
C ILE A 99 10.81 -8.10 -7.41
N ARG A 100 11.33 -7.50 -6.33
CA ARG A 100 10.64 -7.44 -5.03
C ARG A 100 9.34 -6.64 -5.10
N ILE A 101 9.33 -5.50 -5.78
CA ILE A 101 8.14 -4.64 -5.93
C ILE A 101 7.06 -5.35 -6.76
N LEU A 102 7.45 -6.06 -7.81
CA LEU A 102 6.53 -6.77 -8.70
C LEU A 102 6.07 -8.13 -8.17
N ALA A 103 6.79 -8.73 -7.22
CA ALA A 103 6.52 -10.07 -6.71
C ALA A 103 5.08 -10.29 -6.20
N PRO A 104 4.42 -9.33 -5.52
CA PRO A 104 3.04 -9.50 -5.03
C PRO A 104 1.96 -9.36 -6.10
N PHE A 105 2.29 -8.95 -7.33
CA PHE A 105 1.32 -8.54 -8.35
C PHE A 105 1.31 -9.43 -9.59
N GLN A 106 1.74 -10.68 -9.46
CA GLN A 106 1.90 -11.61 -10.59
C GLN A 106 0.58 -12.01 -11.25
N ASP A 107 -0.52 -11.95 -10.49
CA ASP A 107 -1.83 -12.37 -10.97
C ASP A 107 -2.57 -11.28 -11.78
N ARG A 108 -2.00 -10.07 -11.86
CA ARG A 108 -2.57 -8.97 -12.67
C ARG A 108 -2.01 -9.05 -14.09
N GLU A 109 -2.86 -9.38 -15.05
CA GLU A 109 -2.48 -9.60 -16.47
C GLU A 109 -1.59 -8.48 -17.05
N GLN A 110 -1.95 -7.21 -16.81
CA GLN A 110 -1.18 -6.06 -17.29
C GLN A 110 0.24 -5.99 -16.68
N LEU A 111 0.38 -6.30 -15.38
CA LEU A 111 1.69 -6.31 -14.71
C LEU A 111 2.49 -7.57 -15.01
N ALA A 112 1.82 -8.69 -15.31
CA ALA A 112 2.49 -9.93 -15.71
C ALA A 112 3.29 -9.73 -17.01
N LYS A 113 2.70 -9.05 -18.00
CA LYS A 113 3.37 -8.70 -19.26
C LYS A 113 4.57 -7.78 -19.02
N LEU A 114 4.37 -6.68 -18.29
CA LEU A 114 5.46 -5.73 -17.98
C LEU A 114 6.59 -6.39 -17.19
N LYS A 115 6.27 -7.29 -16.25
CA LYS A 115 7.27 -8.07 -15.50
C LYS A 115 8.10 -8.96 -16.42
N GLN A 116 7.47 -9.60 -17.40
CA GLN A 116 8.18 -10.43 -18.37
C GLN A 116 9.12 -9.60 -19.25
N GLU A 117 8.64 -8.46 -19.77
CA GLU A 117 9.44 -7.54 -20.58
C GLU A 117 10.61 -6.98 -19.78
N LEU A 118 10.37 -6.56 -18.53
CA LEU A 118 11.41 -6.10 -17.62
C LEU A 118 12.46 -7.19 -17.34
N GLY A 119 12.02 -8.43 -17.15
CA GLY A 119 12.92 -9.58 -16.99
C GLY A 119 13.83 -9.79 -18.20
N ILE A 120 13.28 -9.65 -19.42
CA ILE A 120 14.06 -9.75 -20.67
C ILE A 120 15.08 -8.60 -20.75
N VAL A 121 14.67 -7.36 -20.51
CA VAL A 121 15.57 -6.20 -20.60
C VAL A 121 16.68 -6.28 -19.55
N VAL A 122 16.36 -6.69 -18.32
CA VAL A 122 17.36 -6.91 -17.26
C VAL A 122 18.34 -8.02 -17.65
N LEU A 123 17.87 -9.14 -18.20
CA LEU A 123 18.75 -10.22 -18.65
C LEU A 123 19.67 -9.77 -19.79
N ASN A 124 19.15 -8.98 -20.73
CA ASN A 124 19.95 -8.38 -21.80
C ASN A 124 21.00 -7.42 -21.24
N ALA A 125 20.64 -6.59 -20.26
CA ALA A 125 21.57 -5.70 -19.58
C ALA A 125 22.68 -6.47 -18.85
N MET A 126 22.34 -7.57 -18.17
CA MET A 126 23.32 -8.44 -17.51
C MET A 126 24.26 -9.08 -18.52
N THR A 127 23.73 -9.52 -19.65
CA THR A 127 24.52 -10.13 -20.74
C THR A 127 25.46 -9.11 -21.37
N ALA A 128 24.97 -7.90 -21.66
CA ALA A 128 25.77 -6.81 -22.20
C ALA A 128 26.91 -6.42 -21.26
N LEU A 129 26.61 -6.37 -19.95
CA LEU A 129 27.62 -6.09 -18.94
C LEU A 129 28.66 -7.22 -18.86
N GLU A 130 28.25 -8.49 -18.84
CA GLU A 130 29.20 -9.61 -18.80
C GLU A 130 30.12 -9.64 -20.04
N ASN A 131 29.63 -9.26 -21.21
CA ASN A 131 30.42 -9.18 -22.44
C ASN A 131 31.54 -8.13 -22.41
N ILE A 132 31.43 -7.14 -21.53
CA ILE A 132 32.46 -6.10 -21.34
C ILE A 132 33.25 -6.31 -20.05
N ARG A 133 33.14 -7.48 -19.43
CA ARG A 133 33.86 -7.81 -18.21
C ARG A 133 35.37 -7.75 -18.45
N PRO A 134 36.14 -7.03 -17.63
CA PRO A 134 37.59 -6.97 -17.77
C PRO A 134 38.21 -8.35 -17.46
N GLU A 135 38.88 -8.93 -18.45
CA GLU A 135 39.65 -10.18 -18.29
C GLU A 135 41.03 -9.88 -17.67
N GLY A 136 41.45 -10.68 -16.70
CA GLY A 136 42.83 -10.69 -16.20
C GLY A 136 43.35 -9.36 -15.62
N GLY A 137 42.48 -8.44 -15.20
CA GLY A 137 42.87 -7.12 -14.69
C GLY A 137 43.14 -6.09 -15.78
N ALA A 138 42.71 -6.34 -17.03
CA ALA A 138 42.78 -5.35 -18.10
C ALA A 138 41.95 -4.10 -17.74
N VAL A 139 42.54 -2.92 -17.93
CA VAL A 139 41.84 -1.65 -17.79
C VAL A 139 40.98 -1.44 -19.04
N LEU A 140 39.67 -1.35 -18.86
CA LEU A 140 38.75 -1.01 -19.94
C LEU A 140 39.06 0.39 -20.48
N SER A 141 38.84 0.58 -21.78
CA SER A 141 38.88 1.93 -22.34
C SER A 141 37.85 2.82 -21.62
N PRO A 142 38.17 4.11 -21.39
CA PRO A 142 37.23 5.04 -20.78
C PRO A 142 35.86 4.99 -21.47
N ASN A 143 34.79 5.02 -20.68
CA ASN A 143 33.40 5.15 -21.13
C ASN A 143 32.83 3.95 -21.91
N VAL A 144 33.57 2.86 -22.08
CA VAL A 144 33.05 1.63 -22.71
C VAL A 144 31.83 1.10 -21.96
N VAL A 145 31.89 1.13 -20.63
CA VAL A 145 30.78 0.71 -19.77
C VAL A 145 29.56 1.59 -19.99
N TYR A 146 29.75 2.92 -20.05
CA TYR A 146 28.67 3.87 -20.32
C TYR A 146 27.97 3.56 -21.64
N PHE A 147 28.71 3.47 -22.75
CA PHE A 147 28.11 3.25 -24.07
C PHE A 147 27.45 1.87 -24.20
N ALA A 148 28.01 0.85 -23.55
CA ALA A 148 27.41 -0.48 -23.53
C ALA A 148 26.09 -0.50 -22.73
N MET A 149 25.99 0.27 -21.64
CA MET A 149 24.88 0.17 -20.69
C MET A 149 23.79 1.23 -20.86
N GLN A 150 24.09 2.38 -21.48
CA GLN A 150 23.17 3.53 -21.57
C GLN A 150 21.79 3.13 -22.13
N LEU A 151 21.76 2.40 -23.24
CA LEU A 151 20.49 1.96 -23.84
C LEU A 151 19.75 0.97 -22.94
N HIS A 152 20.48 0.04 -22.29
CA HIS A 152 19.87 -0.94 -21.40
C HIS A 152 19.25 -0.28 -20.16
N PHE A 153 19.96 0.65 -19.52
CA PHE A 153 19.42 1.37 -18.37
C PHE A 153 18.25 2.28 -18.76
N SER A 154 18.30 2.93 -19.92
CA SER A 154 17.16 3.69 -20.45
C SER A 154 15.93 2.80 -20.66
N ASN A 155 16.09 1.60 -21.22
CA ASN A 155 14.98 0.65 -21.41
C ASN A 155 14.40 0.16 -20.07
N ILE A 156 15.25 -0.12 -19.08
CA ILE A 156 14.77 -0.50 -17.73
C ILE A 156 14.02 0.67 -17.09
N SER A 157 14.53 1.89 -17.22
CA SER A 157 13.89 3.10 -16.71
C SER A 157 12.51 3.32 -17.33
N ASN A 158 12.39 3.24 -18.66
CA ASN A 158 11.12 3.37 -19.37
C ASN A 158 10.09 2.34 -18.91
N LEU A 159 10.46 1.05 -18.83
CA LEU A 159 9.56 0.01 -18.33
C LEU A 159 9.19 0.22 -16.86
N THR A 160 10.11 0.74 -16.04
CA THR A 160 9.84 1.10 -14.65
C THR A 160 8.80 2.25 -14.56
N ALA A 161 8.88 3.23 -15.46
CA ALA A 161 7.89 4.29 -15.57
C ALA A 161 6.51 3.76 -16.03
N GLU A 162 6.47 2.80 -16.96
CA GLU A 162 5.23 2.15 -17.37
C GLU A 162 4.56 1.39 -16.21
N VAL A 163 5.35 0.61 -15.44
CA VAL A 163 4.89 -0.05 -14.22
C VAL A 163 4.35 0.97 -13.22
N THR A 164 5.03 2.10 -13.05
CA THR A 164 4.59 3.19 -12.19
C THR A 164 3.23 3.73 -12.64
N GLY A 165 3.04 3.99 -13.94
CA GLY A 165 1.77 4.45 -14.48
C GLY A 165 0.62 3.45 -14.31
N VAL A 166 0.89 2.14 -14.23
CA VAL A 166 -0.12 1.13 -13.89
C VAL A 166 -0.49 1.19 -12.41
N PHE A 167 0.49 1.39 -11.51
CA PHE A 167 0.24 1.58 -10.08
C PHE A 167 -0.55 2.85 -9.78
N GLU A 168 -0.22 3.96 -10.43
CA GLU A 168 -0.94 5.22 -10.29
C GLU A 168 -2.39 5.10 -10.75
N ARG A 169 -2.64 4.52 -11.92
CA ARG A 169 -4.02 4.25 -12.39
C ARG A 169 -4.79 3.37 -11.42
N SER A 170 -4.17 2.29 -10.93
CA SER A 170 -4.78 1.40 -9.95
C SER A 170 -5.10 2.09 -8.62
N SER A 171 -4.33 3.13 -8.25
CA SER A 171 -4.57 3.90 -7.03
C SER A 171 -5.74 4.88 -7.17
N ILE A 172 -5.99 5.39 -8.38
CA ILE A 172 -7.10 6.28 -8.69
C ILE A 172 -8.41 5.48 -8.76
N GLU A 173 -8.39 4.28 -9.33
CA GLU A 173 -9.56 3.39 -9.43
C GLU A 173 -9.97 2.76 -8.09
N ALA A 174 -9.07 2.72 -7.10
CA ALA A 174 -9.33 2.17 -5.76
C ALA A 174 -9.97 3.18 -4.79
N VAL A 175 -10.07 4.45 -5.18
CA VAL A 175 -10.71 5.56 -4.44
C VAL A 175 -12.11 5.78 -5.00
#